data_AF-V4AI62-F1
#
_entry.id   AF-V4AI62-F1
#
_cell.length_a   1.000
_cell.length_b   1.000
_cell.length_c   1.000
_cell.angle_alpha   90.00
_cell.angle_beta   90.00
_cell.angle_gamma   90.00
#
_symmetry.space_group_name_H-M   'P 1'
#
loop_
_entity.id
_entity.type
_entity.pdbx_description
1 polymer ?
#
loop_
_entity_poly.entity_id
_entity_poly.type
_entity_poly.pdbx_seq_one_letter_code
_entity_poly.pdbx_strand_id
1 'polypeptide(L)'
;MGELKEAHSILKEVPGQVKKKNNQIEAFVLRRGEKLKKQAPSQEFCRLLALELMFLWHAIPTCTEAELKPMLDVCDMQTDHKALHIKSLVEGAIFKELGQEDMAVACFDETIARAQGMKDDHHIPAFAMFELATIYMLKPETETKAKKLLLQIKTEFKDYDFENRLSVRVNNSLKRLKDIENTRSNGASKS
;
A
#
# COMPACT_ATOMS: atom_id res chain seq x y z
N MET A 1 12.22 -19.98 -15.39
CA MET A 1 12.45 -18.55 -15.07
C MET A 1 11.79 -17.72 -16.17
N GLY A 2 11.30 -16.52 -15.87
CA GLY A 2 10.58 -15.69 -16.85
C GLY A 2 11.53 -14.99 -17.84
N GLU A 3 11.10 -14.87 -19.10
CA GLU A 3 11.85 -14.21 -20.18
C GLU A 3 11.74 -12.68 -20.09
N LEU A 4 12.67 -12.05 -19.35
CA LEU A 4 12.62 -10.60 -19.07
C LEU A 4 12.62 -9.72 -20.34
N LYS A 5 13.36 -10.12 -21.38
CA LYS A 5 13.43 -9.38 -22.64
C LYS A 5 12.10 -9.40 -23.38
N GLU A 6 11.45 -10.55 -23.42
CA GLU A 6 10.14 -10.72 -24.04
C GLU A 6 9.06 -9.96 -23.26
N ALA A 7 9.05 -10.10 -21.92
CA ALA A 7 8.14 -9.34 -21.05
C ALA A 7 8.31 -7.83 -21.24
N HIS A 8 9.55 -7.34 -21.34
CA HIS A 8 9.81 -5.93 -21.61
C HIS A 8 9.38 -5.50 -23.01
N SER A 9 9.47 -6.37 -24.01
CA SER A 9 8.96 -6.09 -25.36
C SER A 9 7.43 -5.94 -25.35
N ILE A 10 6.72 -6.89 -24.74
CA ILE A 10 5.25 -6.85 -24.61
C ILE A 10 4.81 -5.62 -23.83
N LEU A 11 5.52 -5.25 -22.76
CA LEU A 11 5.20 -4.09 -21.94
C LEU A 11 5.22 -2.77 -22.74
N LYS A 12 6.07 -2.65 -23.77
CA LYS A 12 6.12 -1.46 -24.63
C LYS A 12 4.87 -1.30 -25.49
N GLU A 13 4.08 -2.37 -25.68
CA GLU A 13 2.85 -2.37 -26.45
C GLU A 13 1.64 -1.95 -25.60
N VAL A 14 1.71 -2.10 -24.27
CA VAL A 14 0.62 -1.79 -23.33
C VAL A 14 0.02 -0.39 -23.52
N PRO A 15 0.81 0.69 -23.72
CA PRO A 15 0.24 2.01 -23.96
C PRO A 15 -0.64 2.10 -25.21
N GLY A 16 -0.34 1.31 -26.24
CA GLY A 16 -1.14 1.24 -27.46
C GLY A 16 -2.42 0.40 -27.32
N GLN A 17 -2.53 -0.42 -26.26
CA GLN A 17 -3.68 -1.27 -25.99
C GLN A 17 -4.77 -0.60 -25.15
N VAL A 18 -4.44 0.48 -24.43
CA VAL A 18 -5.40 1.22 -23.59
C VAL A 18 -6.26 2.15 -24.46
N LYS A 19 -7.48 1.71 -24.78
CA LYS A 19 -8.40 2.47 -25.65
C LYS A 19 -9.19 3.56 -24.93
N LYS A 20 -9.47 3.42 -23.62
CA LYS A 20 -10.22 4.39 -22.81
C LYS A 20 -9.65 4.45 -21.39
N LYS A 21 -9.32 5.64 -20.88
CA LYS A 21 -8.75 5.82 -19.54
C LYS A 21 -9.81 5.93 -18.44
N ASN A 22 -10.84 5.09 -18.49
CA ASN A 22 -11.98 5.18 -17.58
C ASN A 22 -11.84 4.28 -16.35
N ASN A 23 -10.86 3.38 -16.34
CA ASN A 23 -10.58 2.46 -15.25
C ASN A 23 -9.29 2.86 -14.52
N GLN A 24 -9.33 2.98 -13.19
CA GLN A 24 -8.16 3.32 -12.38
C GLN A 24 -7.03 2.29 -12.51
N ILE A 25 -7.36 1.01 -12.70
CA ILE A 25 -6.36 -0.05 -12.91
C ILE A 25 -5.64 0.15 -14.24
N GLU A 26 -6.38 0.45 -15.32
CA GLU A 26 -5.77 0.70 -16.63
C GLU A 26 -4.90 1.95 -16.59
N ALA A 27 -5.33 3.01 -15.89
CA ALA A 27 -4.54 4.23 -15.71
C ALA A 27 -3.25 3.96 -14.90
N PHE A 28 -3.34 3.17 -13.82
CA PHE A 28 -2.20 2.75 -13.01
C PHE A 28 -1.18 1.94 -13.82
N VAL A 29 -1.64 0.88 -14.49
CA VAL A 29 -0.79 0.00 -15.31
C VAL A 29 -0.16 0.79 -16.46
N LEU A 30 -0.90 1.72 -17.07
CA LEU A 30 -0.37 2.62 -18.10
C LEU A 30 0.75 3.50 -17.55
N ARG A 31 0.57 4.14 -16.38
CA ARG A 31 1.61 4.96 -15.73
C ARG A 31 2.87 4.14 -15.43
N ARG A 32 2.70 2.94 -14.87
CA ARG A 32 3.81 2.00 -14.59
C ARG A 32 4.50 1.58 -15.90
N GLY A 33 3.75 1.23 -16.94
CA GLY A 33 4.26 0.85 -18.26
C GLY A 33 5.09 1.96 -18.91
N GLU A 34 4.63 3.21 -18.86
CA GLU A 34 5.37 4.36 -19.39
C GLU A 34 6.69 4.61 -18.63
N LYS A 35 6.71 4.41 -17.31
CA LYS A 35 7.97 4.48 -16.52
C LYS A 35 8.95 3.38 -16.96
N LEU A 36 8.44 2.16 -17.11
CA LEU A 36 9.23 0.99 -17.48
C LEU A 36 9.67 0.98 -18.95
N LYS A 37 9.04 1.79 -19.81
CA LYS A 37 9.49 1.99 -21.20
C LYS A 37 10.80 2.77 -21.28
N LYS A 38 11.03 3.71 -20.34
CA LYS A 38 12.22 4.57 -20.33
C LYS A 38 13.49 3.82 -19.90
N GLN A 39 13.36 2.80 -19.07
CA GLN A 39 14.45 1.97 -18.57
C GLN A 39 13.95 0.55 -18.39
N ALA A 40 14.68 -0.42 -18.95
CA ALA A 40 14.34 -1.83 -18.76
C ALA A 40 14.37 -2.19 -17.26
N PRO A 41 13.28 -2.73 -16.70
CA PRO A 41 13.26 -3.13 -15.29
C PRO A 41 14.16 -4.34 -15.05
N SER A 42 14.66 -4.45 -13.82
CA SER A 42 15.23 -5.72 -13.35
C SER A 42 14.13 -6.73 -13.05
N GLN A 43 14.49 -8.01 -12.98
CA GLN A 43 13.55 -9.07 -12.65
C GLN A 43 13.00 -8.91 -11.21
N GLU A 44 13.85 -8.45 -10.30
CA GLU A 44 13.53 -8.17 -8.90
C GLU A 44 12.51 -7.03 -8.81
N PHE A 45 12.69 -5.97 -9.62
CA PHE A 45 11.73 -4.88 -9.67
C PHE A 45 10.39 -5.32 -10.24
N CYS A 46 10.36 -6.12 -11.31
CA CYS A 46 9.13 -6.70 -11.84
C CYS A 46 8.38 -7.56 -10.81
N ARG A 47 9.10 -8.39 -10.05
CA ARG A 47 8.52 -9.21 -8.98
C ARG A 47 7.94 -8.34 -7.86
N LEU A 48 8.65 -7.30 -7.45
CA LEU A 48 8.15 -6.37 -6.44
C LEU A 48 6.89 -5.63 -6.91
N LEU A 49 6.82 -5.20 -8.17
CA LEU A 49 5.62 -4.57 -8.73
C LEU A 49 4.42 -5.53 -8.78
N ALA A 50 4.65 -6.84 -8.96
CA ALA A 50 3.57 -7.82 -8.85
C ALA A 50 3.04 -7.92 -7.41
N LEU A 51 3.93 -7.86 -6.40
CA LEU A 51 3.52 -7.84 -4.99
C LEU A 51 2.83 -6.53 -4.60
N GLU A 52 3.29 -5.38 -5.10
CA GLU A 52 2.60 -4.09 -4.95
C GLU A 52 1.16 -4.19 -5.47
N LEU A 53 0.99 -4.84 -6.62
CA LEU A 53 -0.30 -4.99 -7.25
C LEU A 53 -1.21 -5.96 -6.46
N MET A 54 -0.66 -7.03 -5.89
CA MET A 54 -1.37 -7.89 -4.92
C MET A 54 -1.82 -7.10 -3.69
N PHE A 55 -0.96 -6.24 -3.14
CA PHE A 55 -1.31 -5.35 -2.04
C PHE A 55 -2.47 -4.42 -2.43
N LEU A 56 -2.36 -3.74 -3.57
CA LEU A 56 -3.36 -2.79 -4.06
C LEU A 56 -4.71 -3.46 -4.34
N TRP A 57 -4.72 -4.73 -4.75
CA TRP A 57 -5.94 -5.52 -4.89
C TRP A 57 -6.51 -6.04 -3.58
N HIS A 58 -5.77 -5.93 -2.47
CA HIS A 58 -6.11 -6.53 -1.18
C HIS A 58 -6.12 -8.07 -1.25
N ALA A 59 -5.17 -8.64 -2.01
CA ALA A 59 -4.99 -10.08 -2.14
C ALA A 59 -4.10 -10.66 -1.03
N ILE A 60 -3.16 -9.88 -0.47
CA ILE A 60 -2.24 -10.31 0.60
C ILE A 60 -2.99 -10.95 1.81
N PRO A 61 -4.10 -10.38 2.34
CA PRO A 61 -4.86 -10.99 3.44
C PRO A 61 -5.57 -12.30 3.10
N THR A 62 -5.63 -12.68 1.82
CA THR A 62 -6.21 -13.96 1.37
C THR A 62 -5.18 -15.08 1.26
N CYS A 63 -3.89 -14.75 1.40
CA CYS A 63 -2.80 -15.70 1.34
C CYS A 63 -2.58 -16.38 2.70
N THR A 64 -2.14 -17.63 2.66
CA THR A 64 -1.68 -18.38 3.82
C THR A 64 -0.28 -17.95 4.25
N GLU A 65 0.11 -18.22 5.50
CA GLU A 65 1.47 -17.96 5.99
C GLU A 65 2.56 -18.62 5.12
N ALA A 66 2.30 -19.82 4.60
CA ALA A 66 3.24 -20.54 3.72
C ALA A 66 3.43 -19.85 2.36
N GLU A 67 2.41 -19.13 1.87
CA GLU A 67 2.48 -18.32 0.65
C GLU A 67 3.11 -16.96 0.89
N LEU A 68 2.91 -16.37 2.07
CA LEU A 68 3.42 -15.06 2.44
C LEU A 68 4.93 -15.04 2.67
N LYS A 69 5.50 -16.05 3.35
CA LYS A 69 6.94 -16.09 3.69
C LYS A 69 7.86 -15.96 2.46
N PRO A 70 7.65 -16.70 1.35
CA PRO A 70 8.46 -16.53 0.14
C PRO A 70 8.36 -15.14 -0.50
N MET A 71 7.29 -14.37 -0.24
CA MET A 71 7.17 -13.00 -0.74
C MET A 71 8.16 -12.06 -0.04
N LEU A 72 8.53 -12.33 1.21
CA LEU A 72 9.59 -11.59 1.91
C LEU A 72 10.95 -11.82 1.25
N ASP A 73 11.26 -13.06 0.84
CA ASP A 73 12.50 -13.35 0.09
C ASP A 73 12.57 -12.54 -1.21
N VAL A 74 11.42 -12.35 -1.89
CA VAL A 74 11.33 -11.51 -3.08
C VAL A 74 11.60 -10.04 -2.75
N CYS A 75 11.08 -9.53 -1.63
CA CYS A 75 11.37 -8.18 -1.15
C CYS A 75 12.87 -8.01 -0.83
N ASP A 76 13.52 -9.02 -0.25
CA ASP A 76 14.94 -9.00 0.09
C ASP A 76 15.88 -8.99 -1.11
N MET A 77 15.44 -9.50 -2.26
CA MET A 77 16.18 -9.38 -3.51
C MET A 77 16.24 -7.93 -4.04
N GLN A 78 15.40 -7.02 -3.54
CA GLN A 78 15.37 -5.64 -4.04
C GLN A 78 16.44 -4.76 -3.36
N THR A 79 17.39 -4.29 -4.16
CA THR A 79 18.47 -3.39 -3.72
C THR A 79 18.40 -1.98 -4.31
N ASP A 80 17.49 -1.71 -5.26
CA ASP A 80 17.32 -0.37 -5.84
C ASP A 80 16.66 0.57 -4.82
N HIS A 81 17.40 1.60 -4.41
CA HIS A 81 16.93 2.65 -3.51
C HIS A 81 15.63 3.32 -3.98
N LYS A 82 15.40 3.39 -5.30
CA LYS A 82 14.17 3.95 -5.88
C LYS A 82 12.93 3.09 -5.69
N ALA A 83 13.09 1.84 -5.23
CA ALA A 83 12.01 0.90 -5.01
C ALA A 83 11.80 0.56 -3.53
N LEU A 84 12.63 1.09 -2.62
CA LEU A 84 12.61 0.71 -1.21
C LEU A 84 11.33 1.16 -0.47
N HIS A 85 10.67 2.23 -0.91
CA HIS A 85 9.35 2.62 -0.38
C HIS A 85 8.28 1.58 -0.73
N ILE A 86 8.29 1.03 -1.95
CA ILE A 86 7.39 -0.05 -2.35
C ILE A 86 7.72 -1.34 -1.60
N LYS A 87 9.02 -1.67 -1.48
CA LYS A 87 9.51 -2.81 -0.69
C LYS A 87 8.94 -2.75 0.73
N SER A 88 9.18 -1.64 1.42
CA SER A 88 8.79 -1.46 2.81
C SER A 88 7.26 -1.54 2.98
N LEU A 89 6.48 -1.04 2.01
CA LEU A 89 5.01 -1.14 2.05
C LEU A 89 4.55 -2.60 2.02
N VAL A 90 5.10 -3.37 1.08
CA VAL A 90 4.74 -4.78 0.86
C VAL A 90 5.16 -5.62 2.06
N GLU A 91 6.38 -5.42 2.57
CA GLU A 91 6.85 -6.09 3.79
C GLU A 91 5.96 -5.79 4.98
N GLY A 92 5.59 -4.52 5.18
CA GLY A 92 4.69 -4.14 6.27
C GLY A 92 3.34 -4.84 6.19
N ALA A 93 2.77 -4.95 4.99
CA ALA A 93 1.53 -5.67 4.77
C ALA A 93 1.68 -7.17 5.04
N ILE A 94 2.78 -7.80 4.62
CA ILE A 94 3.04 -9.22 4.87
C ILE A 94 3.23 -9.46 6.37
N PHE A 95 4.09 -8.68 7.06
CA PHE A 95 4.32 -8.82 8.49
C PHE A 95 3.03 -8.64 9.30
N LYS A 96 2.16 -7.73 8.88
CA LYS A 96 0.84 -7.54 9.49
C LYS A 96 -0.01 -8.82 9.40
N GLU A 97 -0.12 -9.44 8.23
CA GLU A 97 -0.89 -10.68 8.07
C GLU A 97 -0.22 -11.89 8.76
N LEU A 98 1.08 -11.84 8.98
CA LEU A 98 1.82 -12.81 9.81
C LEU A 98 1.68 -12.55 11.32
N GLY A 99 0.94 -11.53 11.74
CA GLY A 99 0.77 -11.16 13.15
C GLY A 99 2.02 -10.51 13.80
N GLN A 100 3.02 -10.14 13.00
CA GLN A 100 4.25 -9.50 13.46
C GLN A 100 4.09 -7.97 13.48
N GLU A 101 3.29 -7.48 14.43
CA GLU A 101 2.85 -6.08 14.48
C GLU A 101 4.02 -5.07 14.53
N ASP A 102 5.02 -5.30 15.38
CA ASP A 102 6.16 -4.38 15.54
C ASP A 102 6.95 -4.21 14.24
N MET A 103 7.15 -5.31 13.50
CA MET A 103 7.80 -5.31 12.20
C MET A 103 6.94 -4.57 11.16
N ALA A 104 5.63 -4.81 11.17
CA ALA A 104 4.70 -4.13 10.28
C ALA A 104 4.74 -2.61 10.49
N VAL A 105 4.72 -2.15 11.74
CA VAL A 105 4.82 -0.73 12.11
C VAL A 105 6.13 -0.14 11.58
N ALA A 106 7.27 -0.78 11.85
CA ALA A 106 8.57 -0.31 11.39
C ALA A 106 8.63 -0.17 9.85
N CYS A 107 8.10 -1.16 9.13
CA CYS A 107 8.03 -1.13 7.67
C CYS A 107 7.12 -0.01 7.14
N PHE A 108 5.97 0.25 7.76
CA PHE A 108 5.08 1.34 7.35
C PHE A 108 5.66 2.72 7.65
N ASP A 109 6.31 2.91 8.81
CA ASP A 109 7.03 4.16 9.12
C ASP A 109 8.16 4.41 8.12
N GLU A 110 8.94 3.37 7.80
CA GLU A 110 10.01 3.45 6.79
C GLU A 110 9.45 3.78 5.40
N THR A 111 8.30 3.21 5.04
CA THR A 111 7.61 3.53 3.78
C THR A 111 7.28 5.01 3.68
N ILE A 112 6.70 5.58 4.75
CA ILE A 112 6.30 6.99 4.80
C ILE A 112 7.53 7.89 4.73
N ALA A 113 8.59 7.55 5.48
CA ALA A 113 9.84 8.30 5.47
C ALA A 113 10.51 8.30 4.09
N ARG A 114 10.59 7.13 3.44
CA ARG A 114 11.20 6.99 2.10
C ARG A 114 10.39 7.68 1.00
N ALA A 115 9.06 7.74 1.15
CA ALA A 115 8.18 8.39 0.19
C ALA A 115 8.18 9.93 0.30
N GLN A 116 8.81 10.49 1.34
CA GLN A 116 8.84 11.93 1.55
C GLN A 116 9.53 12.67 0.39
N GLY A 117 8.83 13.64 -0.20
CA GLY A 117 9.34 14.43 -1.33
C GLY A 117 9.32 13.72 -2.69
N MET A 118 8.80 12.49 -2.77
CA MET A 118 8.56 11.83 -4.04
C MET A 118 7.46 12.54 -4.83
N LYS A 119 7.67 12.70 -6.14
CA LYS A 119 6.70 13.33 -7.06
C LYS A 119 5.67 12.34 -7.62
N ASP A 120 5.95 11.05 -7.48
CA ASP A 120 5.12 9.96 -7.97
C ASP A 120 4.81 9.00 -6.82
N ASP A 121 3.96 8.02 -7.11
CA ASP A 121 3.63 6.91 -6.22
C ASP A 121 3.00 7.38 -4.89
N HIS A 122 2.27 8.51 -4.91
CA HIS A 122 1.58 9.08 -3.75
C HIS A 122 0.61 8.12 -3.06
N HIS A 123 0.14 7.08 -3.77
CA HIS A 123 -0.64 6.01 -3.17
C HIS A 123 0.16 5.22 -2.13
N ILE A 124 1.47 5.04 -2.31
CA ILE A 124 2.33 4.27 -1.40
C ILE A 124 2.28 4.81 0.05
N PRO A 125 2.66 6.07 0.33
CA PRO A 125 2.56 6.63 1.68
C PRO A 125 1.12 6.72 2.19
N ALA A 126 0.14 7.04 1.33
CA ALA A 126 -1.27 7.12 1.76
C ALA A 126 -1.78 5.77 2.27
N PHE A 127 -1.49 4.69 1.54
CA PHE A 127 -1.85 3.33 1.96
C PHE A 127 -1.03 2.86 3.17
N ALA A 128 0.26 3.18 3.27
CA ALA A 128 1.07 2.88 4.45
C ALA A 128 0.49 3.52 5.72
N MET A 129 0.14 4.81 5.65
CA MET A 129 -0.50 5.53 6.77
C MET A 129 -1.84 4.89 7.13
N PHE A 130 -2.61 4.41 6.14
CA PHE A 130 -3.87 3.74 6.40
C PHE A 130 -3.65 2.41 7.14
N GLU A 131 -2.75 1.55 6.64
CA GLU A 131 -2.47 0.26 7.28
C GLU A 131 -1.90 0.45 8.69
N LEU A 132 -1.00 1.42 8.89
CA LEU A 132 -0.51 1.81 10.22
C LEU A 132 -1.65 2.29 11.14
N ALA A 133 -2.57 3.10 10.62
CA ALA A 133 -3.74 3.50 11.38
C ALA A 133 -4.59 2.30 11.78
N THR A 134 -4.78 1.30 10.92
CA THR A 134 -5.55 0.10 11.27
C THR A 134 -4.92 -0.70 12.40
N ILE A 135 -3.59 -0.75 12.48
CA ILE A 135 -2.87 -1.36 13.60
C ILE A 135 -3.16 -0.57 14.88
N TYR A 136 -2.97 0.75 14.84
CA TYR A 136 -3.23 1.61 16.01
C TYR A 136 -4.69 1.63 16.47
N MET A 137 -5.65 1.32 15.61
CA MET A 137 -7.06 1.18 15.99
C MET A 137 -7.34 -0.06 16.85
N LEU A 138 -6.44 -1.04 16.88
CA LEU A 138 -6.61 -2.26 17.69
C LEU A 138 -6.35 -2.02 19.18
N LYS A 139 -5.65 -0.93 19.53
CA LYS A 139 -5.22 -0.63 20.89
C LYS A 139 -5.78 0.72 21.37
N PRO A 140 -6.50 0.79 22.51
CA PRO A 140 -7.09 2.03 23.01
C PRO A 140 -6.08 3.18 23.18
N GLU A 141 -4.86 2.86 23.62
CA GLU A 141 -3.78 3.83 23.86
C GLU A 141 -3.24 4.49 22.59
N THR A 142 -3.43 3.87 21.42
CA THR A 142 -2.99 4.42 20.12
C THR A 142 -4.14 4.94 19.26
N GLU A 143 -5.37 4.93 19.76
CA GLU A 143 -6.57 5.34 19.01
C GLU A 143 -6.48 6.78 18.47
N THR A 144 -5.94 7.71 19.27
CA THR A 144 -5.71 9.10 18.83
C THR A 144 -4.70 9.18 17.69
N LYS A 145 -3.66 8.33 17.70
CA LYS A 145 -2.67 8.26 16.60
C LYS A 145 -3.33 7.77 15.32
N ALA A 146 -4.17 6.74 15.41
CA ALA A 146 -4.94 6.25 14.26
C ALA A 146 -5.82 7.34 13.66
N LYS A 147 -6.60 8.05 14.49
CA LYS A 147 -7.48 9.14 14.04
C LYS A 147 -6.69 10.25 13.33
N LYS A 148 -5.53 10.63 13.88
CA LYS A 148 -4.64 11.63 13.26
C LYS A 148 -4.19 11.19 11.87
N LEU A 149 -3.69 9.96 11.72
CA LEU A 149 -3.25 9.43 10.42
C LEU A 149 -4.40 9.42 9.40
N LEU A 150 -5.59 8.97 9.80
CA LEU A 150 -6.76 8.93 8.91
C LEU A 150 -7.18 10.33 8.43
N LEU A 151 -7.14 11.34 9.30
CA LEU A 151 -7.43 12.73 8.93
C LEU A 151 -6.34 13.33 8.04
N GLN A 152 -5.08 13.00 8.32
CA GLN A 152 -3.94 13.42 7.51
C GLN A 152 -4.03 12.88 6.08
N ILE A 153 -4.43 11.62 5.89
CA ILE A 153 -4.65 11.04 4.56
C ILE A 153 -5.65 11.88 3.74
N LYS A 154 -6.74 12.33 4.36
CA LYS A 154 -7.79 13.13 3.69
C LYS A 154 -7.36 14.54 3.31
N THR A 155 -6.36 15.09 4.00
CA THR A 155 -5.99 16.50 3.88
C THR A 155 -4.73 16.70 3.05
N GLU A 156 -3.82 15.73 3.09
CA GLU A 156 -2.49 15.82 2.46
C GLU A 156 -2.37 15.04 1.15
N PHE A 157 -3.29 14.10 0.86
CA PHE A 157 -3.25 13.28 -0.35
C PHE A 157 -4.47 13.51 -1.23
N LYS A 158 -4.22 13.69 -2.54
CA LYS A 158 -5.24 13.86 -3.57
C LYS A 158 -4.71 13.46 -4.94
N ASP A 159 -5.60 13.17 -5.87
CA ASP A 159 -5.32 12.89 -7.29
C ASP A 159 -4.33 11.73 -7.50
N TYR A 160 -4.36 10.72 -6.63
CA TYR A 160 -3.47 9.56 -6.65
C TYR A 160 -4.17 8.25 -7.04
N ASP A 161 -3.36 7.25 -7.36
CA ASP A 161 -3.82 5.92 -7.72
C ASP A 161 -4.65 5.26 -6.60
N PHE A 162 -5.85 4.78 -6.94
CA PHE A 162 -6.76 4.12 -5.99
C PHE A 162 -7.29 5.01 -4.85
N GLU A 163 -7.24 6.34 -4.99
CA GLU A 163 -7.74 7.29 -3.98
C GLU A 163 -9.18 7.03 -3.55
N ASN A 164 -10.10 6.80 -4.50
CA ASN A 164 -11.50 6.54 -4.17
C ASN A 164 -11.66 5.29 -3.29
N ARG A 165 -10.87 4.24 -3.58
CA ARG A 165 -10.87 3.00 -2.80
C ARG A 165 -10.36 3.26 -1.39
N LEU A 166 -9.24 3.97 -1.26
CA LEU A 166 -8.67 4.29 0.05
C LEU A 166 -9.60 5.22 0.85
N SER A 167 -10.19 6.22 0.21
CA SER A 167 -11.12 7.17 0.83
C SER A 167 -12.33 6.49 1.47
N VAL A 168 -12.91 5.48 0.81
CA VAL A 168 -14.01 4.68 1.40
C VAL A 168 -13.52 3.95 2.65
N ARG A 169 -12.34 3.31 2.61
CA ARG A 169 -11.76 2.62 3.78
C ARG A 169 -11.50 3.61 4.93
N VAL A 170 -10.91 4.76 4.64
CA VAL A 170 -10.63 5.83 5.63
C VAL A 170 -11.92 6.32 6.29
N ASN A 171 -12.96 6.61 5.50
CA ASN A 171 -14.24 7.08 6.03
C ASN A 171 -14.91 6.02 6.93
N ASN A 172 -14.86 4.74 6.54
CA ASN A 172 -15.38 3.64 7.34
C ASN A 172 -14.61 3.50 8.67
N SER A 173 -13.28 3.61 8.63
CA SER A 173 -12.45 3.57 9.84
C SER A 173 -12.74 4.74 10.79
N LEU A 174 -12.87 5.96 10.26
CA LEU A 174 -13.24 7.15 11.06
C LEU A 174 -14.62 7.01 11.70
N LYS A 175 -15.61 6.47 10.96
CA LYS A 175 -16.93 6.18 11.50
C LYS A 175 -16.86 5.19 12.66
N ARG A 176 -16.11 4.09 12.49
CA ARG A 176 -15.90 3.08 13.53
C ARG A 176 -15.28 3.67 14.80
N LEU A 177 -14.28 4.54 14.67
CA LEU A 177 -13.68 5.24 15.83
C LEU A 177 -14.70 6.10 16.56
N LYS A 178 -15.51 6.87 15.82
CA LYS A 178 -16.59 7.69 16.40
C LYS A 178 -17.62 6.83 17.15
N ASP A 179 -17.99 5.69 16.59
CA ASP A 179 -18.94 4.78 17.23
C ASP A 179 -18.39 4.22 18.55
N ILE A 180 -17.09 3.85 18.59
CA ILE A 180 -16.38 3.40 19.80
C ILE A 180 -16.34 4.52 20.87
N GLU A 181 -15.99 5.75 20.49
CA GLU A 181 -15.99 6.93 21.37
C GLU A 181 -17.37 7.16 22.02
N ASN A 182 -18.45 7.05 21.23
CA ASN A 182 -19.82 7.23 21.70
C ASN A 182 -20.24 6.12 22.68
N THR A 183 -19.89 4.86 22.41
CA THR A 183 -20.19 3.74 23.31
C THR A 183 -19.51 3.90 24.67
N ARG A 184 -18.23 4.32 24.71
CA ARG A 184 -17.50 4.57 25.96
C ARG A 184 -18.10 5.72 26.76
N SER A 185 -18.47 6.81 26.09
CA SER A 185 -19.09 7.99 26.72
C SER A 185 -20.44 7.64 27.36
N ASN A 186 -21.26 6.84 26.69
CA ASN A 186 -22.56 6.39 27.22
C ASN A 186 -22.44 5.36 28.36
N GLY A 187 -21.35 4.59 28.40
CA GLY A 187 -21.05 3.67 29.50
C GLY A 187 -20.64 4.40 30.78
N ALA A 188 -19.83 5.46 30.66
CA ALA A 188 -19.36 6.26 31.79
C ALA A 188 -20.45 7.13 32.43
N SER A 189 -21.52 7.48 31.71
CA SER A 189 -22.66 8.23 32.28
C SER A 189 -23.66 7.37 33.06
N LYS A 190 -23.47 6.04 33.13
CA LYS A 190 -24.37 5.09 33.83
C LYS A 190 -23.75 4.44 35.06
N SER A 191 -22.52 4.83 35.42
CA SER A 191 -21.76 4.38 36.59
C SER A 191 -21.57 5.53 37.56
#